data_AF-A0AAV5CVX2-F1
#
_entry.id   AF-A0AAV5CVX2-F1
#
_cell.length_a   1.000
_cell.length_b   1.000
_cell.length_c   1.000
_cell.angle_alpha   90.00
_cell.angle_beta   90.00
_cell.angle_gamma   90.00
#
_symmetry.space_group_name_H-M   'P 1'
#
loop_
_entity.id
_entity.type
_entity.pdbx_description
1 polymer ?
#
loop_
_entity_poly.entity_id
_entity_poly.type
_entity_poly.pdbx_seq_one_letter_code
_entity_poly.pdbx_strand_id
1 'polypeptide(L)'
;MATAAPAADCRRRAVLSTTLSRTSAAFLFLSVVVVGAVASARWITSTTTRRRPSPARSHPPLHPALPHPIPTPSPSAAASNNNSCPSYFRFIHEDLRPWRAAGGITRAMLDRAGLTATFRLVVLGGRAYVQRLRPAFQTRDLFTIWGVLQLLRRYPGRVPDFELMFDCVDWPVVRTHLYRGEFAKIMPPLFRYCGDDSTLDIVFPDWSFWGWPEINIKPWDALLQDLKDGNNRVRWLDREPYAYWKGNPSVSVTRQELVKCNVSSTQDWNARIYNQDWFKEGKAGFKDSDLSNQCAHRFPFSSLTDSIKYAVDWGNSHKKLAQRIGKQASNFIQEELSMDHVYDYMLHLLTEYAKLLKFKPTKPPEAVDICSESLACQAEGLEKKFLLESMVKSASDTGPCDLPPPFGAHELTMLKQRKENSIKQIEMWEQGASKS
;
A
#
# COMPACT_ATOMS: atom_id res chain seq x y z
N MET A 1 3.51 -31.59 27.00
CA MET A 1 3.84 -32.26 25.73
C MET A 1 2.77 -31.91 24.70
N ALA A 2 2.98 -30.84 23.94
CA ALA A 2 2.09 -30.47 22.85
C ALA A 2 2.51 -31.28 21.61
N THR A 3 1.66 -32.17 21.16
CA THR A 3 1.85 -32.94 19.93
C THR A 3 1.78 -31.97 18.75
N ALA A 4 2.88 -31.85 18.01
CA ALA A 4 2.90 -31.13 16.74
C ALA A 4 1.82 -31.73 15.82
N ALA A 5 0.95 -30.88 15.28
CA ALA A 5 0.00 -31.29 14.26
C ALA A 5 0.78 -31.88 13.07
N PRO A 6 0.36 -33.03 12.50
CA PRO A 6 1.08 -33.64 11.41
C PRO A 6 1.11 -32.70 10.21
N ALA A 7 2.27 -32.63 9.54
CA ALA A 7 2.42 -31.92 8.27
C ALA A 7 1.36 -32.43 7.27
N ALA A 8 0.62 -31.51 6.65
CA ALA A 8 -0.49 -31.83 5.77
C ALA A 8 -0.01 -32.66 4.55
N ASP A 9 -0.66 -33.79 4.31
CA ASP A 9 -0.46 -34.58 3.08
C ASP A 9 -1.16 -33.87 1.89
N CYS A 10 -0.42 -32.99 1.22
CA CYS A 10 -0.87 -32.21 0.06
C CYS A 10 -0.88 -33.00 -1.27
N ARG A 11 -0.86 -34.34 -1.26
CA ARG A 11 -0.83 -35.16 -2.49
C ARG A 11 -2.14 -35.20 -3.28
N ARG A 12 -3.26 -34.70 -2.73
CA ARG A 12 -4.52 -34.61 -3.50
C ARG A 12 -4.52 -33.35 -4.37
N ARG A 13 -4.41 -33.54 -5.69
CA ARG A 13 -4.63 -32.51 -6.72
C ARG A 13 -5.98 -31.81 -6.48
N ALA A 14 -5.97 -30.62 -5.88
CA ALA A 14 -7.07 -29.69 -6.03
C ALA A 14 -6.90 -28.99 -7.38
N VAL A 15 -7.62 -29.44 -8.41
CA VAL A 15 -7.64 -28.77 -9.72
C VAL A 15 -8.37 -27.44 -9.53
N LEU A 16 -7.64 -26.33 -9.57
CA LEU A 16 -8.24 -25.02 -9.75
C LEU A 16 -8.77 -24.96 -11.18
N SER A 17 -10.04 -25.32 -11.37
CA SER A 17 -10.72 -25.20 -12.66
C SER A 17 -10.79 -23.73 -13.06
N THR A 18 -9.89 -23.31 -13.94
CA THR A 18 -9.94 -22.04 -14.65
C THR A 18 -10.96 -22.11 -15.78
N THR A 19 -12.22 -22.34 -15.45
CA THR A 19 -13.30 -22.14 -16.43
C THR A 19 -13.70 -20.68 -16.44
N LEU A 20 -12.90 -19.83 -17.10
CA LEU A 20 -13.39 -18.62 -17.74
C LEU A 20 -12.47 -18.21 -18.90
N SER A 21 -13.05 -18.29 -20.09
CA SER A 21 -12.46 -18.01 -21.41
C SER A 21 -11.68 -16.69 -21.46
N ARG A 22 -10.54 -16.73 -22.14
CA ARG A 22 -9.65 -15.58 -22.48
C ARG A 22 -10.35 -14.46 -23.29
N THR A 23 -11.64 -14.54 -23.56
CA THR A 23 -12.41 -13.55 -24.32
C THR A 23 -13.09 -12.46 -23.48
N SER A 24 -13.09 -12.55 -22.14
CA SER A 24 -13.79 -11.58 -21.27
C SER A 24 -13.05 -10.27 -21.00
N ALA A 25 -11.77 -10.15 -21.36
CA ALA A 25 -10.99 -8.92 -21.17
C ALA A 25 -11.49 -7.75 -22.04
N ALA A 26 -12.09 -8.04 -23.19
CA ALA A 26 -12.63 -7.02 -24.09
C ALA A 26 -13.99 -6.45 -23.60
N PHE A 27 -14.80 -7.26 -22.92
CA PHE A 27 -16.12 -6.84 -22.45
C PHE A 27 -16.06 -6.01 -21.15
N LEU A 28 -15.09 -6.28 -20.27
CA LEU A 28 -14.87 -5.48 -19.05
C LEU A 28 -14.42 -4.04 -19.35
N PHE A 29 -13.65 -3.85 -20.43
CA PHE A 29 -13.21 -2.51 -20.86
C PHE A 29 -14.37 -1.63 -21.34
N LEU A 30 -15.37 -2.21 -22.01
CA LEU A 30 -16.51 -1.45 -22.53
C LEU A 30 -17.45 -0.97 -21.42
N SER A 31 -17.65 -1.78 -20.37
CA SER A 31 -18.49 -1.39 -19.22
C SER A 31 -17.90 -0.25 -18.38
N VAL A 32 -16.57 -0.16 -18.24
CA VAL A 32 -15.91 0.89 -17.46
C VAL A 32 -15.99 2.25 -18.17
N VAL A 33 -15.86 2.26 -19.51
CA VAL A 33 -15.95 3.50 -20.30
C VAL A 33 -17.36 4.08 -20.30
N VAL A 34 -18.40 3.25 -20.37
CA VAL A 34 -19.80 3.72 -20.41
C VAL A 34 -20.26 4.30 -19.06
N VAL A 35 -19.87 3.69 -17.93
CA VAL A 35 -20.21 4.23 -16.59
C VAL A 35 -19.44 5.53 -16.29
N GLY A 36 -18.19 5.64 -16.76
CA GLY A 36 -17.40 6.87 -16.65
C GLY A 36 -18.02 8.07 -17.38
N ALA A 37 -18.54 7.86 -18.58
CA ALA A 37 -19.14 8.93 -19.40
C ALA A 37 -20.44 9.50 -18.81
N VAL A 38 -21.25 8.67 -18.15
CA VAL A 38 -22.53 9.09 -17.55
C VAL A 38 -22.33 9.89 -16.25
N ALA A 39 -21.26 9.60 -15.48
CA ALA A 39 -20.93 10.35 -14.28
C ALA A 39 -20.38 11.76 -14.58
N SER A 40 -19.62 11.93 -15.66
CA SER A 40 -19.08 13.23 -16.09
C SER A 40 -20.16 14.20 -16.59
N ALA A 41 -21.24 13.71 -17.20
CA ALA A 41 -22.32 14.56 -17.72
C ALA A 41 -23.17 15.21 -16.60
N ARG A 42 -23.20 14.63 -15.39
CA ARG A 42 -23.99 15.15 -14.26
C ARG A 42 -23.27 16.20 -13.40
N TRP A 43 -21.96 16.36 -13.55
CA TRP A 43 -21.16 17.34 -12.78
C TRP A 43 -21.00 18.70 -13.47
N ILE A 44 -21.30 18.80 -14.77
CA ILE A 44 -21.06 20.02 -15.57
C ILE A 44 -22.17 21.09 -15.37
N THR A 45 -23.29 20.79 -14.71
CA THR A 45 -24.40 21.74 -14.55
C THR A 45 -24.47 22.49 -13.21
N SER A 46 -23.55 22.29 -12.28
CA SER A 46 -23.61 22.94 -10.96
C SER A 46 -22.26 23.49 -10.51
N THR A 47 -21.90 24.69 -10.99
CA THR A 47 -21.20 25.73 -10.21
C THR A 47 -21.03 26.98 -11.08
N THR A 48 -22.03 27.86 -11.06
CA THR A 48 -21.86 29.26 -11.45
C THR A 48 -22.42 30.13 -10.34
N THR A 49 -21.55 30.61 -9.44
CA THR A 49 -21.90 31.76 -8.60
C THR A 49 -20.67 32.60 -8.24
N ARG A 50 -20.75 33.86 -8.65
CA ARG A 50 -19.81 34.98 -8.50
C ARG A 50 -19.39 35.23 -7.04
N ARG A 51 -18.14 35.67 -6.85
CA ARG A 51 -17.78 36.59 -5.75
C ARG A 51 -17.08 37.84 -6.27
N ARG A 52 -17.56 39.00 -5.82
CA ARG A 52 -17.06 40.37 -6.07
C ARG A 52 -15.87 40.70 -5.13
N PRO A 53 -15.01 41.67 -5.49
CA PRO A 53 -13.81 42.03 -4.73
C PRO A 53 -14.04 43.18 -3.74
N SER A 54 -13.19 43.27 -2.72
CA SER A 54 -13.06 44.40 -1.79
C SER A 54 -11.68 44.40 -1.09
N PRO A 55 -11.19 45.54 -0.55
CA PRO A 55 -10.00 46.18 -1.10
C PRO A 55 -8.75 46.13 -0.21
N ALA A 56 -7.65 46.55 -0.82
CA ALA A 56 -6.29 46.59 -0.31
C ALA A 56 -6.11 47.42 0.98
N ARG A 57 -5.25 46.92 1.88
CA ARG A 57 -4.60 47.71 2.93
C ARG A 57 -3.09 47.49 2.87
N SER A 58 -2.38 48.59 2.81
CA SER A 58 -0.93 48.76 2.94
C SER A 58 -0.47 48.68 4.39
N HIS A 59 0.79 48.25 4.61
CA HIS A 59 1.80 48.64 5.63
C HIS A 59 2.76 47.45 5.91
N PRO A 60 3.96 47.65 6.50
CA PRO A 60 5.23 48.05 5.89
C PRO A 60 6.30 46.92 6.07
N PRO A 61 7.60 47.09 5.73
CA PRO A 61 8.50 45.97 5.50
C PRO A 61 9.02 45.31 6.79
N LEU A 62 9.00 43.97 6.83
CA LEU A 62 9.62 43.16 7.87
C LEU A 62 11.07 42.82 7.48
N HIS A 63 12.02 43.34 8.25
CA HIS A 63 13.41 42.89 8.23
C HIS A 63 13.55 41.45 8.77
N PRO A 64 14.56 40.68 8.32
CA PRO A 64 14.76 39.31 8.73
C PRO A 64 15.71 39.21 9.93
N ALA A 65 15.34 38.44 10.95
CA ALA A 65 16.23 37.55 11.70
C ALA A 65 15.53 37.05 12.99
N LEU A 66 15.42 35.73 13.14
CA LEU A 66 15.98 34.97 14.26
C LEU A 66 15.85 33.47 13.94
N PRO A 67 16.91 32.65 14.13
CA PRO A 67 16.84 31.21 13.91
C PRO A 67 16.10 30.55 15.09
N HIS A 68 14.96 29.91 14.81
CA HIS A 68 14.40 28.96 15.76
C HIS A 68 15.33 27.74 15.88
N PRO A 69 15.60 27.25 17.10
CA PRO A 69 16.43 26.08 17.28
C PRO A 69 15.73 24.86 16.65
N ILE A 70 16.41 24.26 15.69
CA ILE A 70 16.12 22.93 15.15
C ILE A 70 16.06 21.96 16.34
N PRO A 71 15.02 21.13 16.50
CA PRO A 71 15.03 20.12 17.55
C PRO A 71 16.27 19.24 17.35
N THR A 72 17.14 19.25 18.35
CA THR A 72 18.32 18.40 18.41
C THR A 72 17.91 16.94 18.21
N PRO A 73 18.70 16.14 17.47
CA PRO A 73 18.47 14.71 17.43
C PRO A 73 18.61 14.19 18.86
N SER A 74 17.56 13.54 19.36
CA SER A 74 17.62 12.81 20.62
C SER A 74 18.88 11.94 20.62
N PRO A 75 19.66 11.93 21.72
CA PRO A 75 20.90 11.19 21.77
C PRO A 75 20.60 9.71 21.49
N SER A 76 21.37 9.16 20.55
CA SER A 76 21.64 7.73 20.34
C SER A 76 20.90 6.85 21.34
N ALA A 77 19.81 6.23 20.89
CA ALA A 77 19.19 5.14 21.64
C ALA A 77 20.30 4.13 21.94
N ALA A 78 20.76 4.13 23.19
CA ALA A 78 21.39 2.96 23.78
C ALA A 78 20.46 1.79 23.45
N ALA A 79 21.03 0.73 22.88
CA ALA A 79 20.31 -0.48 22.52
C ALA A 79 19.56 -1.00 23.75
N SER A 80 18.30 -0.59 23.89
CA SER A 80 17.34 -1.32 24.69
C SER A 80 16.95 -2.52 23.86
N ASN A 81 17.02 -3.70 24.47
CA ASN A 81 16.37 -4.92 23.96
C ASN A 81 14.84 -4.71 23.99
N ASN A 82 14.33 -3.74 23.23
CA ASN A 82 12.91 -3.53 23.07
C ASN A 82 12.48 -4.40 21.90
N ASN A 83 11.93 -5.57 22.23
CA ASN A 83 11.29 -6.48 21.29
C ASN A 83 9.97 -5.89 20.71
N SER A 84 9.80 -4.57 20.69
CA SER A 84 8.56 -3.89 20.31
C SER A 84 8.50 -3.68 18.80
N CYS A 85 7.32 -3.88 18.21
CA CYS A 85 7.13 -3.67 16.78
C CYS A 85 7.26 -2.18 16.39
N PRO A 86 7.52 -1.90 15.11
CA PRO A 86 7.52 -0.54 14.58
C PRO A 86 6.25 0.24 14.93
N SER A 87 6.39 1.53 15.20
CA SER A 87 5.28 2.37 15.70
C SER A 87 4.05 2.43 14.79
N TYR A 88 4.22 2.18 13.48
CA TYR A 88 3.11 2.13 12.53
C TYR A 88 2.19 0.90 12.74
N PHE A 89 2.61 -0.14 13.47
CA PHE A 89 1.74 -1.26 13.82
C PHE A 89 0.54 -0.82 14.68
N ARG A 90 0.63 0.34 15.34
CA ARG A 90 -0.47 0.92 16.12
C ARG A 90 -1.70 1.23 15.26
N PHE A 91 -1.53 1.40 13.95
CA PHE A 91 -2.66 1.59 13.03
C PHE A 91 -3.55 0.34 12.89
N ILE A 92 -3.07 -0.86 13.22
CA ILE A 92 -3.94 -2.05 13.34
C ILE A 92 -5.11 -1.79 14.29
N HIS A 93 -4.85 -1.08 15.40
CA HIS A 93 -5.90 -0.74 16.36
C HIS A 93 -6.92 0.23 15.78
N GLU A 94 -6.48 1.18 14.96
CA GLU A 94 -7.31 2.21 14.34
C GLU A 94 -8.18 1.60 13.23
N ASP A 95 -7.60 0.77 12.37
CA ASP A 95 -8.31 0.07 11.30
C ASP A 95 -9.40 -0.83 11.90
N LEU A 96 -9.12 -1.55 12.99
CA LEU A 96 -10.08 -2.44 13.64
C LEU A 96 -11.03 -1.75 14.63
N ARG A 97 -10.80 -0.46 14.95
CA ARG A 97 -11.59 0.30 15.93
C ARG A 97 -13.09 0.31 15.62
N PRO A 98 -13.55 0.51 14.37
CA PRO A 98 -14.98 0.55 14.07
C PRO A 98 -15.73 -0.71 14.52
N TRP A 99 -15.18 -1.89 14.25
CA TRP A 99 -15.80 -3.15 14.67
C TRP A 99 -15.67 -3.41 16.16
N ARG A 100 -14.57 -3.00 16.79
CA ARG A 100 -14.44 -3.03 18.25
C ARG A 100 -15.51 -2.18 18.92
N ALA A 101 -15.76 -0.97 18.41
CA ALA A 101 -16.80 -0.07 18.90
C ALA A 101 -18.22 -0.58 18.63
N ALA A 102 -18.43 -1.29 17.52
CA ALA A 102 -19.69 -1.97 17.22
C ALA A 102 -19.94 -3.23 18.08
N GLY A 103 -19.00 -3.58 18.96
CA GLY A 103 -19.07 -4.74 19.84
C GLY A 103 -18.59 -6.04 19.19
N GLY A 104 -18.08 -6.01 17.95
CA GLY A 104 -17.52 -7.16 17.22
C GLY A 104 -18.02 -7.29 15.79
N ILE A 105 -17.58 -8.35 15.13
CA ILE A 105 -17.93 -8.71 13.75
C ILE A 105 -18.94 -9.86 13.78
N THR A 106 -20.15 -9.61 13.29
CA THR A 106 -21.19 -10.63 13.15
C THR A 106 -21.07 -11.37 11.82
N ARG A 107 -21.70 -12.55 11.71
CA ARG A 107 -21.78 -13.31 10.45
C ARG A 107 -22.38 -12.45 9.33
N ALA A 108 -23.45 -11.71 9.62
CA ALA A 108 -24.12 -10.83 8.66
C ALA A 108 -23.20 -9.69 8.16
N MET A 109 -22.36 -9.13 9.03
CA MET A 109 -21.37 -8.12 8.63
C MET A 109 -20.36 -8.70 7.65
N LEU A 110 -19.81 -9.89 7.95
CA LEU A 110 -18.86 -10.57 7.06
C LEU A 110 -19.49 -10.94 5.72
N ASP A 111 -20.69 -11.52 5.72
CA ASP A 111 -21.38 -11.92 4.49
C ASP A 111 -21.68 -10.70 3.60
N ARG A 112 -21.96 -9.54 4.20
CA ARG A 112 -22.15 -8.29 3.46
C ARG A 112 -20.89 -7.83 2.73
N ALA A 113 -19.71 -8.07 3.29
CA ALA A 113 -18.45 -7.75 2.60
C ALA A 113 -18.29 -8.55 1.29
N GLY A 114 -18.97 -9.71 1.17
CA GLY A 114 -19.04 -10.50 -0.05
C GLY A 114 -19.65 -9.78 -1.26
N LEU A 115 -20.35 -8.66 -1.06
CA LEU A 115 -20.91 -7.86 -2.17
C LEU A 115 -19.84 -7.34 -3.12
N THR A 116 -18.65 -7.02 -2.62
CA THR A 116 -17.52 -6.50 -3.41
C THR A 116 -16.29 -7.41 -3.37
N ALA A 117 -16.18 -8.28 -2.36
CA ALA A 117 -15.03 -9.16 -2.21
C ALA A 117 -14.75 -10.01 -3.46
N THR A 118 -13.45 -10.17 -3.74
CA THR A 118 -12.90 -11.04 -4.77
C THR A 118 -12.86 -12.49 -4.30
N PHE A 119 -12.45 -12.72 -3.05
CA PHE A 119 -12.44 -14.04 -2.45
C PHE A 119 -12.76 -13.99 -0.95
N ARG A 120 -13.24 -15.13 -0.45
CA ARG A 120 -13.36 -15.44 0.97
C ARG A 120 -12.25 -16.40 1.35
N LEU A 121 -11.55 -16.09 2.44
CA LEU A 121 -10.45 -16.89 2.96
C LEU A 121 -10.78 -17.32 4.38
N VAL A 122 -10.59 -18.60 4.67
CA VAL A 122 -10.81 -19.19 5.98
C VAL A 122 -9.54 -19.92 6.41
N VAL A 123 -9.07 -19.64 7.62
CA VAL A 123 -8.02 -20.42 8.26
C VAL A 123 -8.66 -21.22 9.40
N LEU A 124 -8.49 -22.54 9.39
CA LEU A 124 -8.95 -23.45 10.43
C LEU A 124 -7.86 -24.45 10.77
N GLY A 125 -7.42 -24.48 12.03
CA GLY A 125 -6.41 -25.43 12.51
C GLY A 125 -5.10 -25.36 11.72
N GLY A 126 -4.68 -24.15 11.34
CA GLY A 126 -3.47 -23.93 10.54
C GLY A 126 -3.59 -24.27 9.04
N ARG A 127 -4.80 -24.57 8.55
CA ARG A 127 -5.07 -24.83 7.14
C ARG A 127 -5.88 -23.72 6.50
N ALA A 128 -5.54 -23.37 5.27
CA ALA A 128 -6.23 -22.32 4.51
C ALA A 128 -7.23 -22.90 3.51
N TYR A 129 -8.41 -22.29 3.44
CA TYR A 129 -9.47 -22.60 2.51
C TYR A 129 -9.91 -21.34 1.79
N VAL A 130 -10.04 -21.39 0.47
CA VAL A 130 -10.42 -20.23 -0.34
C VAL A 130 -11.65 -20.53 -1.18
N GLN A 131 -12.62 -19.63 -1.11
CA GLN A 131 -13.74 -19.55 -2.03
C GLN A 131 -13.56 -18.30 -2.88
N ARG A 132 -13.31 -18.46 -4.18
CA ARG A 132 -13.28 -17.35 -5.13
C ARG A 132 -14.70 -16.93 -5.45
N LEU A 133 -15.01 -15.66 -5.18
CA LEU A 133 -16.34 -15.07 -5.42
C LEU A 133 -16.37 -14.36 -6.77
N ARG A 134 -15.24 -13.79 -7.19
CA ARG A 134 -15.07 -13.02 -8.42
C ARG A 134 -13.68 -13.20 -9.00
N PRO A 135 -13.47 -12.96 -10.30
CA PRO A 135 -12.14 -12.86 -10.88
C PRO A 135 -11.35 -11.72 -10.24
N ALA A 136 -10.08 -11.97 -9.93
CA ALA A 136 -9.13 -10.92 -9.56
C ALA A 136 -8.56 -10.27 -10.84
N PHE A 137 -8.16 -9.00 -10.72
CA PHE A 137 -7.29 -8.41 -11.72
C PHE A 137 -5.91 -9.06 -11.60
N GLN A 138 -5.41 -9.68 -12.68
CA GLN A 138 -4.09 -10.32 -12.67
C GLN A 138 -3.95 -11.37 -11.55
N THR A 139 -2.73 -11.71 -11.15
CA THR A 139 -2.40 -12.69 -10.10
C THR A 139 -2.48 -12.12 -8.66
N ARG A 140 -3.21 -11.03 -8.45
CA ARG A 140 -3.29 -10.37 -7.13
C ARG A 140 -3.89 -11.26 -6.06
N ASP A 141 -4.92 -12.04 -6.39
CA ASP A 141 -5.47 -13.02 -5.43
C ASP A 141 -4.45 -14.13 -5.12
N LEU A 142 -3.78 -14.67 -6.16
CA LEU A 142 -2.77 -15.71 -6.02
C LEU A 142 -1.67 -15.31 -5.02
N PHE A 143 -1.08 -14.13 -5.18
CA PHE A 143 0.03 -13.68 -4.33
C PHE A 143 -0.43 -13.21 -2.95
N THR A 144 -1.63 -12.66 -2.80
CA THR A 144 -2.21 -12.38 -1.46
C THR A 144 -2.50 -13.66 -0.69
N ILE A 145 -3.07 -14.67 -1.35
CA ILE A 145 -3.29 -15.99 -0.78
C ILE A 145 -1.95 -16.65 -0.44
N TRP A 146 -0.96 -16.54 -1.33
CA TRP A 146 0.40 -17.04 -1.11
C TRP A 146 1.01 -16.46 0.16
N GLY A 147 0.85 -15.16 0.39
CA GLY A 147 1.34 -14.49 1.58
C GLY A 147 0.77 -15.06 2.86
N VAL A 148 -0.54 -15.35 2.91
CA VAL A 148 -1.15 -16.02 4.06
C VAL A 148 -0.62 -17.43 4.24
N LEU A 149 -0.40 -18.18 3.17
CA LEU A 149 0.23 -19.50 3.27
C LEU A 149 1.66 -19.41 3.82
N GLN A 150 2.42 -18.39 3.42
CA GLN A 150 3.76 -18.15 3.96
C GLN A 150 3.70 -17.77 5.46
N LEU A 151 2.71 -16.98 5.87
CA LEU A 151 2.46 -16.68 7.28
C LEU A 151 2.20 -17.97 8.09
N LEU A 152 1.36 -18.87 7.57
CA LEU A 152 1.07 -20.16 8.21
C LEU A 152 2.31 -21.05 8.33
N ARG A 153 3.19 -21.03 7.32
CA ARG A 153 4.48 -21.74 7.35
C ARG A 153 5.47 -21.13 8.33
N ARG A 154 5.48 -19.79 8.44
CA ARG A 154 6.39 -19.06 9.34
C ARG A 154 5.99 -19.21 10.80
N TYR A 155 4.69 -19.16 11.10
CA TYR A 155 4.14 -19.19 12.45
C TYR A 155 3.18 -20.38 12.69
N PRO A 156 3.65 -21.62 12.53
CA PRO A 156 2.80 -22.80 12.67
C PRO A 156 2.20 -22.89 14.08
N GLY A 157 0.88 -23.07 14.14
CA GLY A 157 0.12 -23.15 15.40
C GLY A 157 -0.13 -21.82 16.11
N ARG A 158 0.33 -20.69 15.56
CA ARG A 158 0.17 -19.36 16.19
C ARG A 158 -0.80 -18.45 15.47
N VAL A 159 -1.06 -18.72 14.18
CA VAL A 159 -2.12 -18.04 13.43
C VAL A 159 -3.48 -18.58 13.92
N PRO A 160 -4.39 -17.74 14.42
CA PRO A 160 -5.67 -18.19 14.93
C PRO A 160 -6.61 -18.62 13.80
N ASP A 161 -7.69 -19.31 14.16
CA ASP A 161 -8.80 -19.54 13.24
C ASP A 161 -9.48 -18.20 12.94
N PHE A 162 -9.63 -17.90 11.65
CA PHE A 162 -10.32 -16.69 11.21
C PHE A 162 -11.04 -16.91 9.88
N GLU A 163 -11.92 -15.97 9.56
CA GLU A 163 -12.64 -15.92 8.31
C GLU A 163 -12.70 -14.47 7.82
N LEU A 164 -12.25 -14.21 6.60
CA LEU A 164 -12.22 -12.85 6.05
C LEU A 164 -12.73 -12.78 4.61
N MET A 165 -13.12 -11.57 4.21
CA MET A 165 -13.46 -11.19 2.84
C MET A 165 -12.41 -10.22 2.32
N PHE A 166 -11.85 -10.52 1.15
CA PHE A 166 -10.77 -9.73 0.56
C PHE A 166 -11.18 -9.19 -0.82
N ASP A 167 -10.94 -7.91 -1.07
CA ASP A 167 -11.14 -7.27 -2.38
C ASP A 167 -9.80 -6.86 -2.99
N CYS A 168 -9.48 -7.42 -4.16
CA CYS A 168 -8.20 -7.25 -4.84
C CYS A 168 -8.10 -6.01 -5.76
N VAL A 169 -9.13 -5.15 -5.79
CA VAL A 169 -9.14 -3.94 -6.63
C VAL A 169 -8.38 -2.79 -5.94
N ASP A 170 -8.01 -1.74 -6.69
CA ASP A 170 -7.16 -0.64 -6.22
C ASP A 170 -7.83 0.30 -5.19
N TRP A 171 -9.12 0.59 -5.34
CA TRP A 171 -9.78 1.69 -4.62
C TRP A 171 -10.55 1.19 -3.39
N PRO A 172 -10.44 1.84 -2.21
CA PRO A 172 -11.26 1.50 -1.06
C PRO A 172 -12.74 1.84 -1.30
N VAL A 173 -13.65 1.04 -0.73
CA VAL A 173 -15.10 1.09 -1.08
C VAL A 173 -16.03 1.19 0.12
N VAL A 174 -15.57 0.89 1.34
CA VAL A 174 -16.42 0.91 2.53
C VAL A 174 -16.45 2.33 3.10
N ARG A 175 -17.31 3.18 2.52
CA ARG A 175 -17.38 4.60 2.89
C ARG A 175 -17.92 4.83 4.29
N THR A 176 -17.13 5.50 5.15
CA THR A 176 -17.44 5.74 6.57
C THR A 176 -18.78 6.43 6.80
N HIS A 177 -19.20 7.34 5.91
CA HIS A 177 -20.45 8.08 6.05
C HIS A 177 -21.71 7.21 5.89
N LEU A 178 -21.60 6.03 5.24
CA LEU A 178 -22.72 5.12 5.01
C LEU A 178 -23.00 4.19 6.20
N TYR A 179 -22.06 4.06 7.14
CA TYR A 179 -22.12 3.09 8.25
C TYR A 179 -22.16 3.79 9.60
N ARG A 180 -23.09 4.73 9.77
CA ARG A 180 -23.34 5.48 11.01
C ARG A 180 -24.70 5.13 11.61
N GLY A 181 -24.85 5.35 12.92
CA GLY A 181 -26.09 5.05 13.63
C GLY A 181 -26.50 3.59 13.49
N GLU A 182 -27.75 3.33 13.14
CA GLU A 182 -28.28 1.97 12.94
C GLU A 182 -27.53 1.17 11.87
N PHE A 183 -26.96 1.83 10.85
CA PHE A 183 -26.21 1.16 9.79
C PHE A 183 -24.82 0.68 10.23
N ALA A 184 -24.32 1.11 11.40
CA ALA A 184 -23.06 0.60 11.95
C ALA A 184 -23.14 -0.91 12.25
N LYS A 185 -24.33 -1.43 12.57
CA LYS A 185 -24.58 -2.85 12.86
C LYS A 185 -24.37 -3.77 11.65
N ILE A 186 -24.32 -3.19 10.45
CA ILE A 186 -24.20 -3.91 9.17
C ILE A 186 -22.95 -3.46 8.39
N MET A 187 -21.96 -2.91 9.08
CA MET A 187 -20.69 -2.44 8.50
C MET A 187 -19.81 -3.62 8.04
N PRO A 188 -19.41 -3.71 6.75
CA PRO A 188 -18.69 -4.86 6.21
C PRO A 188 -17.18 -4.82 6.55
N PRO A 189 -16.60 -5.86 7.18
CA PRO A 189 -15.16 -5.99 7.42
C PRO A 189 -14.43 -6.47 6.16
N LEU A 190 -14.12 -5.55 5.26
CA LEU A 190 -13.48 -5.83 3.98
C LEU A 190 -11.98 -5.55 4.04
N PHE A 191 -11.15 -6.56 3.75
CA PHE A 191 -9.70 -6.39 3.62
C PHE A 191 -9.31 -5.91 2.23
N ARG A 192 -8.33 -4.99 2.17
CA ARG A 192 -7.80 -4.38 0.94
C ARG A 192 -6.34 -3.95 1.09
N TYR A 193 -5.76 -3.50 -0.01
CA TYR A 193 -4.38 -3.01 -0.07
C TYR A 193 -4.23 -1.52 0.27
N CYS A 194 -5.32 -0.76 0.23
CA CYS A 194 -5.31 0.68 0.44
C CYS A 194 -6.55 1.13 1.23
N GLY A 195 -6.40 2.22 1.96
CA GLY A 195 -7.45 2.89 2.72
C GLY A 195 -7.17 4.39 2.85
N ASP A 196 -8.20 5.15 3.17
CA ASP A 196 -8.13 6.59 3.44
C ASP A 196 -9.06 7.01 4.58
N ASP A 197 -8.92 8.26 5.05
CA ASP A 197 -9.68 8.82 6.19
C ASP A 197 -11.22 8.81 5.98
N SER A 198 -11.70 8.59 4.75
CA SER A 198 -13.13 8.52 4.37
C SER A 198 -13.68 7.09 4.26
N THR A 199 -12.84 6.09 4.50
CA THR A 199 -13.13 4.66 4.29
C THR A 199 -12.84 3.85 5.54
N LEU A 200 -13.38 2.63 5.56
CA LEU A 200 -13.26 1.69 6.68
C LEU A 200 -12.53 0.41 6.27
N ASP A 201 -12.11 0.26 5.02
CA ASP A 201 -11.42 -0.92 4.51
C ASP A 201 -10.19 -1.24 5.39
N ILE A 202 -10.01 -2.52 5.75
CA ILE A 202 -8.91 -2.99 6.61
C ILE A 202 -7.67 -3.16 5.73
N VAL A 203 -6.61 -2.40 6.02
CA VAL A 203 -5.41 -2.43 5.20
C VAL A 203 -4.61 -3.70 5.48
N PHE A 204 -4.18 -4.37 4.42
CA PHE A 204 -3.37 -5.57 4.44
C PHE A 204 -2.14 -5.38 3.54
N PRO A 205 -0.97 -5.96 3.89
CA PRO A 205 0.19 -5.93 3.01
C PRO A 205 -0.15 -6.42 1.61
N ASP A 206 0.24 -5.66 0.59
CA ASP A 206 -0.17 -5.94 -0.77
C ASP A 206 0.58 -7.14 -1.38
N TRP A 207 -0.01 -7.71 -2.43
CA TRP A 207 0.48 -8.91 -3.08
C TRP A 207 1.93 -8.77 -3.58
N SER A 208 2.38 -7.55 -3.88
CA SER A 208 3.70 -7.29 -4.45
C SER A 208 4.85 -7.58 -3.48
N PHE A 209 4.59 -7.71 -2.16
CA PHE A 209 5.60 -8.22 -1.22
C PHE A 209 6.13 -9.61 -1.62
N TRP A 210 5.27 -10.44 -2.22
CA TRP A 210 5.64 -11.77 -2.71
C TRP A 210 5.90 -11.81 -4.22
N GLY A 211 5.66 -10.70 -4.92
CA GLY A 211 5.94 -10.52 -6.35
C GLY A 211 4.74 -10.08 -7.17
N TRP A 212 5.03 -9.52 -8.34
CA TRP A 212 4.03 -9.13 -9.34
C TRP A 212 4.53 -9.52 -10.75
N PRO A 213 4.26 -10.77 -11.18
CA PRO A 213 4.79 -11.33 -12.42
C PRO A 213 4.46 -10.54 -13.68
N GLU A 214 3.25 -10.00 -13.77
CA GLU A 214 2.73 -9.33 -14.96
C GLU A 214 3.51 -8.07 -15.34
N ILE A 215 4.14 -7.44 -14.35
CA ILE A 215 5.03 -6.28 -14.55
C ILE A 215 6.46 -6.54 -14.08
N ASN A 216 6.80 -7.81 -13.85
CA ASN A 216 8.13 -8.28 -13.46
C ASN A 216 8.72 -7.59 -12.21
N ILE A 217 7.87 -7.25 -11.23
CA ILE A 217 8.34 -6.78 -9.92
C ILE A 217 8.64 -8.02 -9.07
N LYS A 218 9.92 -8.14 -8.69
CA LYS A 218 10.44 -9.24 -7.87
C LYS A 218 9.82 -9.25 -6.47
N PRO A 219 9.83 -10.40 -5.77
CA PRO A 219 9.53 -10.44 -4.35
C PRO A 219 10.39 -9.46 -3.55
N TRP A 220 9.85 -8.98 -2.43
CA TRP A 220 10.38 -7.81 -1.72
C TRP A 220 11.84 -7.95 -1.30
N ASP A 221 12.28 -9.09 -0.75
CA ASP A 221 13.68 -9.26 -0.34
C ASP A 221 14.65 -9.13 -1.53
N ALA A 222 14.30 -9.73 -2.67
CA ALA A 222 15.10 -9.64 -3.89
C ALA A 222 15.09 -8.21 -4.46
N LEU A 223 13.92 -7.58 -4.49
CA LEU A 223 13.78 -6.19 -4.93
C LEU A 223 14.56 -5.22 -4.02
N LEU A 224 14.48 -5.40 -2.70
CA LEU A 224 15.18 -4.57 -1.73
C LEU A 224 16.70 -4.68 -1.90
N GLN A 225 17.21 -5.87 -2.23
CA GLN A 225 18.61 -6.06 -2.57
C GLN A 225 18.99 -5.30 -3.85
N ASP A 226 18.20 -5.40 -4.93
CA ASP A 226 18.44 -4.63 -6.15
C ASP A 226 18.42 -3.12 -5.90
N LEU A 227 17.51 -2.63 -5.05
CA LEU A 227 17.42 -1.23 -4.66
C LEU A 227 18.65 -0.79 -3.85
N LYS A 228 19.15 -1.63 -2.93
CA LYS A 228 20.39 -1.38 -2.19
C LYS A 228 21.58 -1.27 -3.13
N ASP A 229 21.71 -2.22 -4.05
CA ASP A 229 22.79 -2.25 -5.03
C ASP A 229 22.71 -1.06 -5.98
N GLY A 230 21.51 -0.75 -6.50
CA GLY A 230 21.23 0.44 -7.31
C GLY A 230 21.60 1.74 -6.61
N ASN A 231 21.26 1.86 -5.32
CA ASN A 231 21.58 3.03 -4.51
C ASN A 231 23.10 3.22 -4.30
N ASN A 232 23.88 2.14 -4.33
CA ASN A 232 25.33 2.16 -4.16
C ASN A 232 26.10 2.41 -5.47
N ARG A 233 25.46 2.34 -6.64
CA ARG A 233 26.11 2.56 -7.95
C ARG A 233 26.67 3.98 -8.11
N VAL A 234 25.97 4.98 -7.60
CA VAL A 234 26.34 6.40 -7.72
C VAL A 234 26.24 7.07 -6.37
N ARG A 235 27.32 7.74 -5.93
CA ARG A 235 27.30 8.53 -4.70
C ARG A 235 26.24 9.61 -4.80
N TRP A 236 25.52 9.86 -3.71
CA TRP A 236 24.38 10.79 -3.71
C TRP A 236 24.70 12.17 -4.31
N LEU A 237 25.88 12.73 -3.98
CA LEU A 237 26.29 14.06 -4.47
C LEU A 237 26.48 14.10 -6.00
N ASP A 238 26.82 12.96 -6.60
CA ASP A 238 27.12 12.82 -8.03
C ASP A 238 25.87 12.43 -8.85
N ARG A 239 24.75 12.14 -8.20
CA ARG A 239 23.47 11.85 -8.88
C ARG A 239 22.98 13.06 -9.68
N GLU A 240 22.19 12.78 -10.72
CA GLU A 240 21.62 13.84 -11.55
C GLU A 240 20.70 14.77 -10.74
N PRO A 241 20.84 16.10 -10.88
CA PRO A 241 20.12 17.09 -10.08
C PRO A 241 18.65 17.28 -10.47
N TYR A 242 18.03 16.30 -11.12
CA TYR A 242 16.68 16.39 -11.65
C TYR A 242 15.69 15.54 -10.86
N ALA A 243 14.44 15.99 -10.82
CA ALA A 243 13.31 15.13 -10.56
C ALA A 243 13.22 14.05 -11.63
N TYR A 244 12.93 12.81 -11.24
CA TYR A 244 12.73 11.70 -12.15
C TYR A 244 11.40 11.01 -11.87
N TRP A 245 10.68 10.71 -12.95
CA TRP A 245 9.51 9.84 -12.90
C TRP A 245 9.42 9.03 -14.19
N LYS A 246 9.18 7.72 -14.07
CA LYS A 246 8.80 6.85 -15.18
C LYS A 246 7.57 6.05 -14.77
N GLY A 247 6.49 6.14 -15.55
CA GLY A 247 5.25 5.46 -15.23
C GLY A 247 4.19 5.63 -16.30
N ASN A 248 3.10 4.87 -16.17
CA ASN A 248 1.96 4.96 -17.09
C ASN A 248 1.10 6.19 -16.72
N PRO A 249 0.98 7.20 -17.59
CA PRO A 249 0.18 8.39 -17.32
C PRO A 249 -1.31 8.15 -17.51
N SER A 250 -1.72 7.16 -18.30
CA SER A 250 -3.13 6.92 -18.64
C SER A 250 -3.98 6.48 -17.45
N VAL A 251 -3.39 6.10 -16.33
CA VAL A 251 -4.11 5.57 -15.15
C VAL A 251 -4.65 6.66 -14.21
N SER A 252 -4.25 7.92 -14.36
CA SER A 252 -4.87 9.03 -13.62
C SER A 252 -4.67 10.38 -14.29
N VAL A 253 -5.64 11.28 -14.12
CA VAL A 253 -5.54 12.68 -14.60
C VAL A 253 -4.29 13.36 -14.02
N THR A 254 -4.00 13.17 -12.73
CA THR A 254 -2.80 13.73 -12.09
C THR A 254 -1.50 13.33 -12.78
N ARG A 255 -1.38 12.08 -13.25
CA ARG A 255 -0.19 11.62 -13.99
C ARG A 255 -0.15 12.16 -15.42
N GLN A 256 -1.30 12.38 -16.06
CA GLN A 256 -1.36 13.06 -17.34
C GLN A 256 -0.89 14.52 -17.22
N GLU A 257 -1.30 15.21 -16.14
CA GLU A 257 -0.81 16.56 -15.83
C GLU A 257 0.70 16.56 -15.53
N LEU A 258 1.19 15.55 -14.80
CA LEU A 258 2.63 15.39 -14.52
C LEU A 258 3.47 15.34 -15.81
N VAL A 259 3.02 14.65 -16.86
CA VAL A 259 3.74 14.59 -18.15
C VAL A 259 3.93 15.97 -18.78
N LYS A 260 3.03 16.93 -18.51
CA LYS A 260 3.16 18.31 -19.00
C LYS A 260 4.33 19.07 -18.36
N CYS A 261 4.90 18.58 -17.25
CA CYS A 261 6.09 19.18 -16.63
C CYS A 261 7.40 18.76 -17.32
N ASN A 262 7.37 17.93 -18.37
CA ASN A 262 8.58 17.60 -19.10
C ASN A 262 9.16 18.84 -19.80
N VAL A 263 10.47 18.83 -20.05
CA VAL A 263 11.17 19.96 -20.68
C VAL A 263 10.54 20.33 -22.02
N SER A 264 10.31 21.61 -22.24
CA SER A 264 9.85 22.19 -23.51
C SER A 264 10.87 23.21 -24.01
N SER A 265 10.67 23.74 -25.24
CA SER A 265 11.51 24.81 -25.77
C SER A 265 11.42 26.12 -24.99
N THR A 266 10.39 26.27 -24.15
CA THR A 266 10.11 27.51 -23.41
C THR A 266 10.19 27.34 -21.89
N GLN A 267 10.25 26.12 -21.36
CA GLN A 267 10.16 25.85 -19.92
C GLN A 267 10.92 24.56 -19.52
N ASP A 268 11.77 24.65 -18.49
CA ASP A 268 12.36 23.48 -17.81
C ASP A 268 12.03 23.54 -16.31
N TRP A 269 11.32 22.52 -15.83
CA TRP A 269 10.95 22.36 -14.41
C TRP A 269 12.01 21.60 -13.60
N ASN A 270 13.19 21.35 -14.17
CA ASN A 270 14.21 20.45 -13.64
C ASN A 270 13.67 19.02 -13.41
N ALA A 271 12.74 18.57 -14.26
CA ALA A 271 12.11 17.26 -14.19
C ALA A 271 12.34 16.45 -15.47
N ARG A 272 12.49 15.13 -15.31
CA ARG A 272 12.66 14.15 -16.39
C ARG A 272 11.56 13.10 -16.25
N ILE A 273 10.55 13.22 -17.10
CA ILE A 273 9.27 12.50 -16.96
C ILE A 273 9.08 11.63 -18.19
N TYR A 274 9.09 10.31 -17.98
CA TYR A 274 9.08 9.32 -19.03
C TYR A 274 7.78 8.52 -19.02
N ASN A 275 7.08 8.53 -20.16
CA ASN A 275 5.90 7.70 -20.35
C ASN A 275 6.30 6.23 -20.44
N GLN A 276 5.75 5.41 -19.56
CA GLN A 276 5.86 3.96 -19.60
C GLN A 276 4.64 3.37 -20.31
N ASP A 277 4.82 3.03 -21.59
CA ASP A 277 3.81 2.34 -22.40
C ASP A 277 3.72 0.87 -21.96
N TRP A 278 2.70 0.54 -21.17
CA TRP A 278 2.50 -0.81 -20.65
C TRP A 278 2.28 -1.86 -21.73
N PHE A 279 1.77 -1.51 -22.91
CA PHE A 279 1.62 -2.49 -23.99
C PHE A 279 2.97 -2.85 -24.60
N LYS A 280 3.85 -1.86 -24.80
CA LYS A 280 5.22 -2.10 -25.28
C LYS A 280 6.07 -2.81 -24.23
N GLU A 281 6.03 -2.33 -22.98
CA GLU A 281 6.78 -2.92 -21.87
C GLU A 281 6.30 -4.35 -21.58
N GLY A 282 5.00 -4.63 -21.68
CA GLY A 282 4.45 -5.98 -21.57
C GLY A 282 5.02 -6.94 -22.63
N LYS A 283 5.20 -6.47 -23.88
CA LYS A 283 5.88 -7.28 -24.92
C LYS A 283 7.37 -7.47 -24.66
N ALA A 284 8.03 -6.51 -24.01
CA ALA A 284 9.44 -6.57 -23.65
C ALA A 284 9.72 -7.28 -22.31
N GLY A 285 8.68 -7.65 -21.56
CA GLY A 285 8.79 -8.25 -20.23
C GLY A 285 9.25 -7.27 -19.15
N PHE A 286 8.97 -5.97 -19.32
CA PHE A 286 9.29 -4.89 -18.36
C PHE A 286 10.78 -4.77 -17.99
N LYS A 287 11.69 -5.27 -18.84
CA LYS A 287 13.14 -5.26 -18.58
C LYS A 287 13.73 -3.86 -18.42
N ASP A 288 13.16 -2.86 -19.10
CA ASP A 288 13.60 -1.46 -19.03
C ASP A 288 12.88 -0.67 -17.92
N SER A 289 12.12 -1.36 -17.08
CA SER A 289 11.28 -0.77 -16.04
C SER A 289 11.76 -1.13 -14.63
N ASP A 290 13.00 -1.62 -14.51
CA ASP A 290 13.63 -1.95 -13.23
C ASP A 290 13.74 -0.70 -12.33
N LEU A 291 13.18 -0.82 -11.12
CA LEU A 291 13.15 0.26 -10.12
C LEU A 291 14.55 0.66 -9.65
N SER A 292 15.51 -0.28 -9.63
CA SER A 292 16.89 0.00 -9.20
C SER A 292 17.63 0.97 -10.13
N ASN A 293 17.22 1.06 -11.39
CA ASN A 293 17.82 2.00 -12.35
C ASN A 293 17.43 3.45 -12.06
N GLN A 294 16.37 3.70 -11.28
CA GLN A 294 15.95 5.05 -10.91
C GLN A 294 16.89 5.70 -9.87
N CYS A 295 17.75 4.91 -9.21
CA CYS A 295 18.66 5.39 -8.18
C CYS A 295 19.77 6.36 -8.68
N ALA A 296 19.91 6.55 -10.00
CA ALA A 296 20.81 7.54 -10.58
C ALA A 296 20.32 8.99 -10.45
N HIS A 297 19.04 9.20 -10.16
CA HIS A 297 18.41 10.52 -10.02
C HIS A 297 18.23 10.91 -8.55
N ARG A 298 18.25 12.22 -8.24
CA ARG A 298 18.16 12.72 -6.86
C ARG A 298 16.76 12.68 -6.27
N PHE A 299 15.71 12.84 -7.07
CA PHE A 299 14.36 12.99 -6.53
C PHE A 299 13.30 12.18 -7.29
N PRO A 300 12.81 11.05 -6.72
CA PRO A 300 11.60 10.40 -7.20
C PRO A 300 10.36 11.16 -6.69
N PHE A 301 9.39 11.47 -7.57
CA PHE A 301 8.19 12.24 -7.21
C PHE A 301 6.89 11.68 -7.81
N SER A 302 5.74 12.06 -7.26
CA SER A 302 4.42 11.56 -7.69
C SER A 302 3.33 12.62 -7.94
N SER A 303 3.56 13.94 -7.76
CA SER A 303 2.49 14.95 -7.98
C SER A 303 2.93 16.44 -8.09
N LEU A 304 2.17 17.19 -8.91
CA LEU A 304 1.97 18.64 -9.18
C LEU A 304 3.14 19.57 -9.63
N THR A 305 2.84 20.42 -10.62
CA THR A 305 3.78 21.18 -11.49
C THR A 305 4.64 22.22 -10.77
N ASP A 306 4.02 23.12 -9.99
CA ASP A 306 4.72 24.22 -9.33
C ASP A 306 5.52 23.72 -8.11
N SER A 307 4.97 22.72 -7.43
CA SER A 307 5.60 22.00 -6.32
C SER A 307 6.91 21.31 -6.73
N ILE A 308 6.97 20.72 -7.94
CA ILE A 308 8.15 19.99 -8.40
C ILE A 308 9.35 20.92 -8.57
N LYS A 309 9.17 22.06 -9.26
CA LYS A 309 10.29 22.99 -9.46
C LYS A 309 10.78 23.55 -8.13
N TYR A 310 9.87 23.97 -7.26
CA TYR A 310 10.24 24.43 -5.92
C TYR A 310 11.02 23.35 -5.14
N ALA A 311 10.53 22.11 -5.12
CA ALA A 311 11.17 21.02 -4.40
C ALA A 311 12.55 20.66 -4.97
N VAL A 312 12.70 20.66 -6.30
CA VAL A 312 13.98 20.37 -6.95
C VAL A 312 14.99 21.49 -6.71
N ASP A 313 14.59 22.75 -6.85
CA ASP A 313 15.45 23.91 -6.62
C ASP A 313 15.88 23.99 -5.15
N TRP A 314 14.94 23.74 -4.22
CA TRP A 314 15.25 23.64 -2.79
C TRP A 314 16.22 22.49 -2.50
N GLY A 315 15.97 21.30 -3.03
CA GLY A 315 16.81 20.14 -2.80
C GLY A 315 18.22 20.30 -3.37
N ASN A 316 18.35 20.97 -4.52
CA ASN A 316 19.63 21.27 -5.14
C ASN A 316 20.42 22.38 -4.42
N SER A 317 19.74 23.35 -3.80
CA SER A 317 20.37 24.36 -2.95
C SER A 317 20.73 23.84 -1.55
N HIS A 318 20.04 22.79 -1.07
CA HIS A 318 20.22 22.19 0.26
C HIS A 318 20.73 20.75 0.21
N LYS A 319 21.71 20.45 -0.66
CA LYS A 319 22.18 19.08 -0.97
C LYS A 319 22.45 18.19 0.25
N LYS A 320 23.14 18.72 1.27
CA LYS A 320 23.45 17.96 2.51
C LYS A 320 22.19 17.60 3.30
N LEU A 321 21.20 18.50 3.35
CA LEU A 321 19.94 18.24 4.01
C LEU A 321 19.08 17.25 3.21
N ALA A 322 18.99 17.44 1.89
CA ALA A 322 18.30 16.50 0.99
C ALA A 322 18.90 15.09 1.07
N GLN A 323 20.23 14.96 1.13
CA GLN A 323 20.91 13.68 1.33
C GLN A 323 20.52 13.02 2.65
N ARG A 324 20.45 13.78 3.75
CA ARG A 324 20.04 13.24 5.06
C ARG A 324 18.61 12.72 5.02
N ILE A 325 17.69 13.46 4.40
CA ILE A 325 16.29 13.03 4.23
C ILE A 325 16.24 11.71 3.43
N GLY A 326 16.91 11.67 2.27
CA GLY A 326 16.96 10.47 1.43
C GLY A 326 17.58 9.26 2.14
N LYS A 327 18.63 9.49 2.95
CA LYS A 327 19.28 8.44 3.74
C LYS A 327 18.38 7.94 4.87
N GLN A 328 17.69 8.82 5.58
CA GLN A 328 16.74 8.44 6.64
C GLN A 328 15.57 7.64 6.08
N ALA A 329 15.00 8.06 4.95
CA ALA A 329 13.93 7.32 4.27
C ALA A 329 14.42 5.94 3.79
N SER A 330 15.63 5.88 3.22
CA SER A 330 16.22 4.61 2.78
C SER A 330 16.47 3.66 3.94
N ASN A 331 16.98 4.17 5.07
CA ASN A 331 17.18 3.37 6.28
C ASN A 331 15.84 2.84 6.81
N PHE A 332 14.80 3.69 6.89
CA PHE A 332 13.47 3.25 7.31
C PHE A 332 12.94 2.12 6.43
N ILE A 333 13.00 2.22 5.10
CA ILE A 333 12.53 1.13 4.23
C ILE A 333 13.36 -0.14 4.39
N GLN A 334 14.68 -0.02 4.58
CA GLN A 334 15.57 -1.18 4.71
C GLN A 334 15.49 -1.88 6.07
N GLU A 335 15.18 -1.14 7.13
CA GLU A 335 15.19 -1.61 8.53
C GLU A 335 13.77 -1.90 9.03
N GLU A 336 12.81 -1.02 8.73
CA GLU A 336 11.46 -1.06 9.30
C GLU A 336 10.44 -1.75 8.38
N LEU A 337 10.72 -1.88 7.08
CA LEU A 337 9.84 -2.57 6.12
C LEU A 337 10.50 -3.86 5.61
N SER A 338 10.93 -4.74 6.51
CA SER A 338 11.46 -6.08 6.17
C SER A 338 10.33 -7.11 6.00
N MET A 339 10.61 -8.25 5.33
CA MET A 339 9.63 -9.35 5.30
C MET A 339 9.30 -9.89 6.70
N ASP A 340 10.22 -9.81 7.66
CA ASP A 340 9.95 -10.16 9.05
C ASP A 340 8.86 -9.26 9.65
N HIS A 341 8.98 -7.95 9.50
CA HIS A 341 7.94 -7.01 9.94
C HIS A 341 6.64 -7.16 9.16
N VAL A 342 6.67 -7.49 7.86
CA VAL A 342 5.46 -7.78 7.08
C VAL A 342 4.70 -8.97 7.68
N TYR A 343 5.38 -10.07 7.97
CA TYR A 343 4.73 -11.23 8.58
C TYR A 343 4.27 -10.97 10.03
N ASP A 344 5.03 -10.21 10.81
CA ASP A 344 4.62 -9.81 12.16
C ASP A 344 3.37 -8.93 12.12
N TYR A 345 3.31 -7.98 11.18
CA TYR A 345 2.14 -7.12 10.98
C TYR A 345 0.91 -7.96 10.62
N MET A 346 1.05 -8.90 9.67
CA MET A 346 -0.04 -9.81 9.29
C MET A 346 -0.49 -10.66 10.48
N LEU A 347 0.43 -11.21 11.26
CA LEU A 347 0.10 -12.03 12.43
C LEU A 347 -0.68 -11.21 13.46
N HIS A 348 -0.22 -10.00 13.80
CA HIS A 348 -0.90 -9.12 14.75
C HIS A 348 -2.27 -8.69 14.25
N LEU A 349 -2.37 -8.26 12.98
CA LEU A 349 -3.62 -7.84 12.38
C LEU A 349 -4.66 -8.96 12.39
N LEU A 350 -4.30 -10.14 11.92
CA LEU A 350 -5.20 -11.30 11.87
C LEU A 350 -5.55 -11.81 13.27
N THR A 351 -4.63 -11.69 14.23
CA THR A 351 -4.88 -12.02 15.63
C THR A 351 -5.88 -11.08 16.29
N GLU A 352 -5.70 -9.77 16.13
CA GLU A 352 -6.64 -8.78 16.65
C GLU A 352 -8.00 -8.86 15.94
N TYR A 353 -7.99 -9.10 14.62
CA TYR A 353 -9.21 -9.30 13.84
C TYR A 353 -10.00 -10.54 14.31
N ALA A 354 -9.34 -11.69 14.50
CA ALA A 354 -9.99 -12.92 14.92
C ALA A 354 -10.72 -12.78 16.26
N LYS A 355 -10.16 -11.99 17.20
CA LYS A 355 -10.80 -11.69 18.50
C LYS A 355 -12.13 -10.94 18.36
N LEU A 356 -12.36 -10.25 17.25
CA LEU A 356 -13.59 -9.51 16.99
C LEU A 356 -14.71 -10.39 16.45
N LEU A 357 -14.40 -11.58 15.89
CA LEU A 357 -15.40 -12.47 15.33
C LEU A 357 -16.36 -12.96 16.43
N LYS A 358 -17.67 -12.74 16.23
CA LYS A 358 -18.74 -13.18 17.14
C LYS A 358 -19.36 -14.52 16.75
N PHE A 359 -18.66 -15.26 15.91
CA PHE A 359 -19.04 -16.57 15.42
C PHE A 359 -17.79 -17.42 15.26
N LYS A 360 -17.96 -18.73 15.29
CA LYS A 360 -16.87 -19.66 14.98
C LYS A 360 -16.70 -19.73 13.45
N PRO A 361 -15.49 -19.49 12.90
CA PRO A 361 -15.21 -19.72 11.49
C PRO A 361 -15.59 -21.13 11.07
N THR A 362 -16.15 -21.26 9.86
CA THR A 362 -16.52 -22.56 9.27
C THR A 362 -16.08 -22.60 7.82
N LYS A 363 -15.71 -23.78 7.33
CA LYS A 363 -15.35 -23.96 5.92
C LYS A 363 -16.62 -23.84 5.06
N PRO A 364 -16.70 -22.89 4.11
CA PRO A 364 -17.78 -22.82 3.14
C PRO A 364 -17.79 -24.06 2.23
N PRO A 365 -18.96 -24.55 1.78
CA PRO A 365 -19.05 -25.71 0.90
C PRO A 365 -18.21 -25.59 -0.38
N GLU A 366 -18.16 -24.40 -0.97
CA GLU A 366 -17.44 -24.13 -2.21
C GLU A 366 -15.95 -23.79 -2.00
N ALA A 367 -15.50 -23.70 -0.74
CA ALA A 367 -14.11 -23.37 -0.45
C ALA A 367 -13.19 -24.57 -0.69
N VAL A 368 -12.11 -24.35 -1.44
CA VAL A 368 -11.08 -25.35 -1.71
C VAL A 368 -9.95 -25.24 -0.71
N ASP A 369 -9.42 -26.39 -0.31
CA ASP A 369 -8.20 -26.49 0.50
C ASP A 369 -6.99 -26.14 -0.35
N ILE A 370 -6.10 -25.30 0.19
CA ILE A 370 -4.92 -24.81 -0.53
C ILE A 370 -3.67 -24.89 0.35
N CYS A 371 -2.53 -25.17 -0.28
CA CYS A 371 -1.22 -25.15 0.35
C CYS A 371 -0.18 -24.57 -0.59
N SER A 372 0.99 -24.21 -0.06
CA SER A 372 2.05 -23.59 -0.86
C SER A 372 2.49 -24.51 -2.00
N GLU A 373 2.59 -25.81 -1.73
CA GLU A 373 2.98 -26.81 -2.71
C GLU A 373 1.96 -26.91 -3.85
N SER A 374 0.66 -26.86 -3.55
CA SER A 374 -0.37 -26.98 -4.57
C SER A 374 -0.42 -25.76 -5.49
N LEU A 375 -0.25 -24.55 -4.95
CA LEU A 375 -0.18 -23.32 -5.76
C LEU A 375 1.10 -23.26 -6.60
N ALA A 376 2.25 -23.55 -6.01
CA ALA A 376 3.54 -23.51 -6.73
C ALA A 376 3.64 -24.57 -7.83
N CYS A 377 2.97 -25.72 -7.68
CA CYS A 377 2.91 -26.75 -8.72
C CYS A 377 2.07 -26.35 -9.93
N GLN A 378 1.07 -25.49 -9.75
CA GLN A 378 0.16 -25.05 -10.82
C GLN A 378 0.66 -23.79 -11.54
N ALA A 379 1.56 -23.04 -10.91
CA ALA A 379 2.15 -21.84 -11.49
C ALA A 379 3.21 -22.18 -12.55
N GLU A 380 3.38 -21.27 -13.51
CA GLU A 380 4.39 -21.36 -14.58
C GLU A 380 5.19 -20.05 -14.69
N GLY A 381 6.30 -20.07 -15.43
CA GLY A 381 7.08 -18.87 -15.75
C GLY A 381 7.47 -18.02 -14.53
N LEU A 382 7.22 -16.71 -14.62
CA LEU A 382 7.52 -15.75 -13.55
C LEU A 382 6.67 -15.96 -12.30
N GLU A 383 5.43 -16.43 -12.43
CA GLU A 383 4.58 -16.76 -11.28
C GLU A 383 5.29 -17.82 -10.42
N LYS A 384 5.66 -18.95 -11.04
CA LYS A 384 6.35 -20.02 -10.33
C LYS A 384 7.66 -19.55 -9.72
N LYS A 385 8.43 -18.78 -10.47
CA LYS A 385 9.71 -18.22 -10.00
C LYS A 385 9.51 -17.41 -8.73
N PHE A 386 8.60 -16.43 -8.74
CA PHE A 386 8.38 -15.53 -7.61
C PHE A 386 7.76 -16.24 -6.40
N LEU A 387 6.86 -17.21 -6.60
CA LEU A 387 6.36 -18.04 -5.51
C LEU A 387 7.51 -18.81 -4.84
N LEU A 388 8.40 -19.46 -5.61
CA LEU A 388 9.50 -20.24 -5.04
C LEU A 388 10.59 -19.37 -4.38
N GLU A 389 10.88 -18.20 -4.95
CA GLU A 389 11.82 -17.22 -4.39
C GLU A 389 11.31 -16.63 -3.07
N SER A 390 10.00 -16.35 -2.97
CA SER A 390 9.36 -15.79 -1.77
C SER A 390 8.89 -16.84 -0.75
N MET A 391 9.17 -18.12 -0.99
CA MET A 391 8.75 -19.20 -0.10
C MET A 391 9.53 -19.18 1.22
N VAL A 392 8.79 -19.14 2.34
CA VAL A 392 9.34 -19.28 3.69
C VAL A 392 9.99 -20.65 3.85
N LYS A 393 11.29 -20.63 4.16
CA LYS A 393 12.16 -21.82 4.20
C LYS A 393 12.07 -22.56 5.54
N SER A 394 11.82 -21.86 6.64
CA SER A 394 11.71 -22.43 7.97
C SER A 394 10.68 -21.69 8.81
N ALA A 395 10.14 -22.37 9.82
CA ALA A 395 9.36 -21.71 10.86
C ALA A 395 10.25 -20.73 11.64
N SER A 396 9.63 -19.69 12.19
CA SER A 396 10.29 -18.76 13.09
C SER A 396 10.29 -19.34 14.50
N ASP A 397 11.48 -19.56 15.06
CA ASP A 397 11.66 -19.97 16.46
C ASP A 397 11.36 -18.81 17.43
N THR A 398 11.47 -17.57 16.95
CA THR A 398 11.18 -16.36 17.72
C THR A 398 9.71 -15.93 17.58
N GLY A 399 9.19 -15.32 18.66
CA GLY A 399 7.94 -14.55 18.69
C GLY A 399 7.86 -13.51 17.57
N PRO A 400 6.65 -13.05 17.16
CA PRO A 400 6.60 -11.74 16.55
C PRO A 400 7.06 -10.72 17.60
N CYS A 401 7.45 -9.54 17.15
CA CYS A 401 7.63 -8.39 18.02
C CYS A 401 6.35 -8.08 18.84
N ASP A 402 6.47 -7.29 19.91
CA ASP A 402 5.37 -6.90 20.77
C ASP A 402 4.57 -5.75 20.16
N LEU A 403 3.27 -5.98 19.90
CA LEU A 403 2.36 -4.99 19.33
C LEU A 403 2.22 -3.79 20.28
N PRO A 404 2.57 -2.55 19.85
CA PRO A 404 2.45 -1.39 20.71
C PRO A 404 0.96 -1.07 21.01
N PRO A 405 0.67 -0.38 22.13
CA PRO A 405 -0.69 -0.02 22.49
C PRO A 405 -1.32 0.94 21.47
N PRO A 406 -2.66 1.06 21.41
CA PRO A 406 -3.34 2.03 20.55
C PRO A 406 -2.87 3.47 20.82
N PHE A 407 -3.14 4.37 19.87
CA PHE A 407 -2.91 5.80 20.09
C PHE A 407 -3.83 6.32 21.20
N GLY A 408 -3.28 7.15 22.09
CA GLY A 408 -4.13 7.94 22.98
C GLY A 408 -4.96 8.94 22.18
N ALA A 409 -6.17 9.28 22.63
CA ALA A 409 -7.05 10.20 21.89
C ALA A 409 -6.37 11.55 21.60
N HIS A 410 -5.64 12.10 22.59
CA HIS A 410 -4.87 13.33 22.44
C HIS A 410 -3.70 13.17 21.46
N GLU A 411 -2.97 12.05 21.56
CA GLU A 411 -1.84 11.73 20.69
C GLU A 411 -2.28 11.61 19.22
N LEU A 412 -3.37 10.90 18.95
CA LEU A 412 -3.94 10.76 17.61
C LEU A 412 -4.39 12.12 17.04
N THR A 413 -5.00 12.96 17.88
CA THR A 413 -5.39 14.32 17.49
C THR A 413 -4.17 15.15 17.12
N MET A 414 -3.10 15.10 17.93
CA MET A 414 -1.85 15.80 17.65
C MET A 414 -1.18 15.29 16.37
N LEU A 415 -1.22 13.99 16.10
CA LEU A 415 -0.69 13.40 14.87
C LEU A 415 -1.43 13.94 13.63
N LYS A 416 -2.76 13.97 13.68
CA LYS A 416 -3.61 14.53 12.61
C LYS A 416 -3.36 16.02 12.41
N GLN A 417 -3.33 16.79 13.50
CA GLN A 417 -3.06 18.22 13.43
C GLN A 417 -1.66 18.52 12.89
N ARG A 418 -0.64 17.74 13.25
CA ARG A 418 0.71 17.88 12.70
C ARG A 418 0.74 17.62 11.20
N LYS A 419 0.03 16.59 10.72
CA LYS A 419 -0.12 16.29 9.28
C LYS A 419 -0.76 17.48 8.56
N GLU A 420 -1.89 17.97 9.05
CA GLU A 420 -2.61 19.12 8.45
C GLU A 420 -1.78 20.41 8.45
N ASN A 421 -1.12 20.72 9.57
CA ASN A 421 -0.27 21.90 9.68
C ASN A 421 0.92 21.83 8.72
N SER A 422 1.52 20.64 8.55
CA SER A 422 2.63 20.45 7.60
C SER A 422 2.19 20.68 6.16
N ILE A 423 1.00 20.18 5.79
CA ILE A 423 0.42 20.41 4.46
C ILE A 423 0.18 21.90 4.22
N LYS A 424 -0.50 22.59 5.16
CA LYS A 424 -0.75 24.04 5.06
C LYS A 424 0.55 24.84 4.93
N GLN A 425 1.58 24.46 5.67
CA GLN A 425 2.88 25.12 5.63
C GLN A 425 3.55 24.97 4.26
N ILE A 426 3.47 23.79 3.63
CA ILE A 426 3.99 23.55 2.28
C ILE A 426 3.22 24.41 1.27
N GLU A 427 1.88 24.41 1.32
CA GLU A 427 1.04 25.22 0.44
C GLU A 427 1.38 26.73 0.54
N MET A 428 1.68 27.21 1.75
CA MET A 428 2.13 28.60 1.96
C MET A 428 3.49 28.88 1.31
N TRP A 429 4.45 27.95 1.42
CA TRP A 429 5.78 28.10 0.79
C TRP A 429 5.70 28.09 -0.73
N GLU A 430 4.87 27.22 -1.30
CA GLU A 430 4.64 27.13 -2.75
C GLU A 430 4.03 28.44 -3.29
N GLN A 431 3.03 28.99 -2.60
CA GLN A 431 2.42 30.29 -2.97
C GLN A 431 3.39 31.46 -2.85
N GLY A 432 4.33 31.42 -1.89
CA GLY A 432 5.37 32.43 -1.74
C GLY A 432 6.38 32.39 -2.88
N ALA A 433 6.81 31.19 -3.27
CA ALA A 433 7.78 30.98 -4.35
C ALA A 433 7.21 31.26 -5.75
N SER A 434 5.91 31.07 -5.97
CA SER A 434 5.26 31.43 -7.24
C SER A 434 5.13 32.95 -7.48
N LYS A 435 5.37 33.78 -6.45
CA LYS A 435 5.26 35.25 -6.52
C LYS A 435 6.61 35.97 -6.63
N SER A 436 7.72 35.24 -6.54
CA SER A 436 9.10 35.72 -6.72
C SER A 436 9.63 35.30 -8.08
#